data_AF-A0A849BD11-F1
#
_entry.id   AF-A0A849BD11-F1
#
_cell.length_a   1.000
_cell.length_b   1.000
_cell.length_c   1.000
_cell.angle_alpha   90.00
_cell.angle_beta   90.00
_cell.angle_gamma   90.00
#
_symmetry.space_group_name_H-M   'P 1'
#
loop_
_entity.id
_entity.type
_entity.pdbx_description
1 polymer ?
#
loop_
_entity_poly.entity_id
_entity_poly.type
_entity_poly.pdbx_seq_one_letter_code
_entity_poly.pdbx_strand_id
1 'polypeptide(L)' 'MDIKHIKYLLDIFEEAVEKRMGVYEIADDEGDENRAAAECSQAKAELLKAIEELVEHKEQSSK' A
#
# COMPACT_ATOMS: atom_id res chain seq x y z
N MET A 1 -10.74 7.51 -10.85
CA MET A 1 -10.63 6.23 -10.12
C MET A 1 -11.94 5.90 -9.42
N ASP A 2 -12.33 4.62 -9.32
CA ASP A 2 -13.50 4.20 -8.54
C ASP A 2 -13.09 3.61 -7.17
N ILE A 3 -14.04 3.51 -6.25
CA ILE A 3 -13.78 3.00 -4.89
C ILE A 3 -13.34 1.52 -4.85
N LYS A 4 -13.66 0.72 -5.87
CA LYS A 4 -13.21 -0.68 -5.98
C LYS A 4 -11.71 -0.75 -6.23
N HIS A 5 -11.15 0.19 -6.99
CA HIS A 5 -9.71 0.24 -7.21
C HIS A 5 -8.95 0.57 -5.92
N ILE A 6 -9.47 1.49 -5.10
CA ILE A 6 -8.88 1.78 -3.78
C ILE A 6 -8.98 0.57 -2.84
N LYS A 7 -10.10 -0.15 -2.84
CA LYS A 7 -10.24 -1.39 -2.06
C LYS A 7 -9.21 -2.44 -2.48
N TYR A 8 -9.02 -2.63 -3.78
CA TYR A 8 -8.00 -3.53 -4.30
C TYR A 8 -6.58 -3.13 -3.86
N LEU A 9 -6.24 -1.83 -3.87
CA LEU A 9 -4.95 -1.35 -3.37
C LEU A 9 -4.81 -1.50 -1.85
N LEU A 10 -5.91 -1.40 -1.10
CA LEU A 10 -5.92 -1.67 0.33
C LEU A 10 -5.63 -3.15 0.61
N ASP A 11 -6.27 -4.07 -0.12
CA ASP A 11 -6.02 -5.51 0.02
C ASP A 11 -4.53 -5.85 -0.24
N ILE A 12 -3.92 -5.24 -1.27
CA ILE A 12 -2.47 -5.41 -1.56
C ILE A 12 -1.61 -4.86 -0.41
N PHE A 13 -1.96 -3.69 0.13
CA PHE A 13 -1.22 -3.09 1.22
C PHE A 13 -1.28 -3.95 2.48
N GLU A 14 -2.47 -4.46 2.83
CA GLU A 14 -2.66 -5.37 3.97
C GLU A 14 -1.83 -6.65 3.81
N GLU A 15 -1.84 -7.28 2.62
CA GLU A 15 -1.01 -8.45 2.33
C GLU A 15 0.49 -8.15 2.47
N ALA A 16 0.94 -6.97 2.02
CA ALA A 16 2.34 -6.56 2.16
C ALA A 16 2.74 -6.31 3.62
N VAL A 17 1.83 -5.79 4.45
CA VAL A 17 2.04 -5.63 5.90
C VAL A 17 2.15 -6.99 6.59
N GLU A 18 1.25 -7.92 6.29
CA GLU A 18 1.30 -9.27 6.85
C GLU A 18 2.60 -9.99 6.50
N LYS A 19 3.03 -9.92 5.23
CA LYS A 19 4.32 -10.49 4.80
C LYS A 19 5.50 -9.87 5.56
N ARG A 20 5.51 -8.55 5.71
CA ARG A 20 6.57 -7.85 6.44
C ARG A 20 6.61 -8.25 7.92
N MET A 21 5.44 -8.36 8.56
CA MET A 21 5.33 -8.83 9.94
C MET A 21 5.86 -10.26 10.08
N GLY A 22 5.50 -11.16 9.16
CA GLY A 22 6.01 -12.53 9.16
C GLY A 22 7.51 -12.63 8.91
N VAL A 23 8.09 -11.74 8.09
CA VAL A 23 9.55 -11.69 7.88
C VAL A 23 10.28 -11.29 9.16
N TYR A 24 9.81 -10.27 9.90
CA TYR A 24 10.44 -9.89 11.18
C TYR A 24 10.34 -10.95 12.28
N GLU A 25 9.39 -11.88 12.18
CA GLU A 25 9.26 -12.98 13.15
C GLU A 25 10.19 -14.17 12.86
N ILE A 26 10.70 -14.30 11.62
CA ILE A 26 11.35 -15.53 11.14
C ILE A 26 12.73 -15.26 10.52
N ALA A 27 12.99 -14.06 10.02
CA ALA A 27 14.21 -13.74 9.28
C ALA A 27 15.42 -13.55 10.21
N ASP A 28 16.50 -14.25 9.88
CA ASP A 28 17.83 -14.10 10.48
C ASP A 28 18.77 -13.28 9.55
N ASP A 29 18.22 -12.77 8.43
CA ASP A 29 18.93 -12.04 7.37
C ASP A 29 18.28 -10.67 7.10
N GLU A 30 19.07 -9.61 7.29
CA GLU A 30 18.73 -8.19 7.08
C GLU A 30 18.27 -7.89 5.64
N GLY A 31 18.64 -8.72 4.67
CA GLY A 31 18.22 -8.59 3.27
C GLY A 31 16.74 -8.84 3.02
N ASP A 32 16.17 -9.86 3.67
CA ASP A 32 14.75 -10.22 3.53
C ASP A 32 13.85 -9.19 4.24
N GLU A 33 14.29 -8.70 5.39
CA GLU A 33 13.63 -7.60 6.11
C GLU A 33 13.57 -6.31 5.27
N ASN A 34 14.70 -5.93 4.66
CA ASN A 34 14.78 -4.74 3.83
C ASN A 34 13.89 -4.83 2.59
N ARG A 35 13.84 -6.01 1.96
CA ARG A 35 12.96 -6.23 0.80
C ARG A 35 11.49 -6.17 1.18
N ALA A 36 11.08 -6.82 2.27
CA ALA A 36 9.70 -6.77 2.73
C ALA A 36 9.29 -5.34 3.16
N ALA A 37 10.21 -4.57 3.77
CA ALA A 37 9.99 -3.17 4.08
C ALA A 37 9.81 -2.30 2.83
N ALA A 38 10.60 -2.54 1.77
CA ALA A 38 10.47 -1.84 0.50
C ALA A 38 9.15 -2.14 -0.21
N GLU A 39 8.76 -3.42 -0.29
CA GLU A 39 7.48 -3.86 -0.90
C GLU A 39 6.28 -3.23 -0.18
N CYS A 40 6.29 -3.23 1.16
CA CYS A 40 5.25 -2.58 1.96
C CYS A 40 5.21 -1.05 1.75
N SER A 41 6.38 -0.41 1.64
CA SER A 41 6.47 1.04 1.41
C SER A 41 5.94 1.43 0.02
N GLN A 42 6.21 0.61 -0.99
CA GLN A 42 5.69 0.82 -2.34
C GLN A 42 4.16 0.68 -2.38
N ALA A 43 3.61 -0.40 -1.82
CA ALA A 43 2.15 -0.61 -1.76
C ALA A 43 1.43 0.55 -1.04
N LYS A 44 2.01 1.06 0.05
CA LYS A 44 1.52 2.24 0.76
C LYS A 44 1.49 3.48 -0.14
N ALA A 45 2.57 3.74 -0.88
CA ALA A 45 2.67 4.91 -1.75
C ALA A 45 1.62 4.87 -2.88
N GLU A 46 1.41 3.70 -3.48
CA GLU A 46 0.40 3.51 -4.52
C GLU A 46 -1.03 3.73 -3.98
N LEU A 47 -1.33 3.21 -2.78
CA LEU A 47 -2.62 3.45 -2.12
C LEU A 47 -2.85 4.93 -1.82
N LEU A 48 -1.85 5.63 -1.27
CA LEU A 48 -1.95 7.06 -0.96
C LEU A 48 -2.19 7.89 -2.22
N LYS A 49 -1.45 7.63 -3.29
CA LYS A 49 -1.63 8.32 -4.57
C LYS A 49 -3.04 8.13 -5.13
N ALA A 50 -3.57 6.90 -5.09
CA ALA A 50 -4.92 6.63 -5.55
C ALA A 50 -6.01 7.35 -4.73
N ILE A 51 -5.77 7.52 -3.42
CA ILE A 51 -6.65 8.29 -2.53
C ILE A 51 -6.59 9.78 -2.88
N GLU A 52 -5.39 10.34 -3.04
CA GLU A 52 -5.18 11.74 -3.42
C GLU A 52 -5.88 12.07 -4.75
N GLU A 53 -5.67 11.25 -5.78
CA GLU A 53 -6.33 11.39 -7.08
C GLU A 53 -7.88 11.35 -6.94
N LEU A 54 -8.42 10.46 -6.11
CA LEU A 54 -9.87 10.38 -5.88
C LEU A 54 -10.41 11.65 -5.19
N VAL A 55 -9.68 12.20 -4.22
CA VAL A 55 -10.05 13.43 -3.52
C VAL A 55 -10.05 14.60 -4.49
N GLU A 56 -8.99 14.79 -5.27
CA GLU A 56 -8.88 15.87 -6.26
C GLU A 56 -10.00 15.80 -7.30
N HIS A 57 -10.31 14.60 -7.81
CA HIS A 57 -11.42 14.40 -8.75
C HIS A 57 -12.78 14.77 -8.14
N LYS A 58 -13.01 14.50 -6.85
CA LYS A 58 -14.25 14.88 -6.15
C LYS A 58 -14.35 16.39 -5.92
N GLU A 59 -13.24 17.04 -5.57
CA GLU A 59 -13.19 18.50 -5.40
C GLU A 59 -13.45 19.24 -6.73
N GLN A 60 -12.90 18.73 -7.83
CA GLN A 60 -13.13 19.29 -9.17
C GLN A 60 -14.56 19.05 -9.67
N SER A 61 -15.16 17.91 -9.36
CA SER A 61 -16.54 17.59 -9.76
C SER A 61 -17.61 18.32 -8.93
N SER A 62 -17.23 18.96 -7.81
CA SER A 62 -18.15 19.68 -6.91
C SER A 62 -18.15 21.20 -7.12
N LYS A 63 -17.39 21.70 -8.11
CA LYS A 63 -17.36 23.10 -8.57
C LYS A 63 -18.14 23.27 -9.87
#